data_AF-A0A672KDW1-F1
#
_entry.id   AF-A0A672KDW1-F1
#
_cell.length_a   1.000
_cell.length_b   1.000
_cell.length_c   1.000
_cell.angle_alpha   90.00
_cell.angle_beta   90.00
_cell.angle_gamma   90.00
#
_symmetry.space_group_name_H-M   'P 1'
#
loop_
_entity.id
_entity.type
_entity.pdbx_description
1 polymer ?
#
loop_
_entity_poly.entity_id
_entity_poly.type
_entity_poly.pdbx_seq_one_letter_code
_entity_poly.pdbx_strand_id
1 'polypeptide(L)'
;MQLAKLFCFVIDAWAFVNNVDISVLKTLEERLAAAQTLVKEDPLCPVVVDEMTNITASKYGALPERLYVIQSGNVFYQVSI
;
A
#
# COMPACT_ATOMS: atom_id res chain seq x y z
N MET A 1 12.52 7.61 13.00
CA MET A 1 12.43 6.34 12.25
C MET A 1 11.03 6.29 11.68
N GLN A 2 10.86 6.35 10.36
CA GLN A 2 9.53 6.33 9.75
C GLN A 2 9.31 4.93 9.19
N LEU A 3 8.39 4.20 9.82
CA LEU A 3 7.89 2.95 9.26
C LEU A 3 6.96 3.33 8.11
N ALA A 4 7.36 3.02 6.88
CA ALA A 4 6.53 3.24 5.70
C ALA A 4 5.99 1.88 5.27
N LYS A 5 4.70 1.66 5.48
CA LYS A 5 3.99 0.54 4.87
C LYS A 5 3.38 1.06 3.57
N LEU A 6 4.00 0.71 2.45
CA LEU A 6 3.46 1.06 1.14
C LEU A 6 2.41 0.01 0.77
N PHE A 7 1.17 0.25 1.18
CA PHE A 7 0.04 -0.55 0.73
C PHE A 7 -0.30 -0.13 -0.70
N CYS A 8 0.14 -0.92 -1.67
CA CYS A 8 -0.46 -0.88 -2.98
C CYS A 8 -1.60 -1.90 -2.98
N PHE A 9 -2.84 -1.43 -3.09
CA PHE A 9 -3.97 -2.31 -3.37
C PHE A 9 -3.76 -2.88 -4.77
N VAL A 10 -3.08 -4.03 -4.87
CA VAL A 10 -2.84 -4.69 -6.15
C VAL A 10 -4.14 -5.26 -6.67
N ILE A 11 -4.34 -4.89 -7.91
CA ILE A 11 -5.34 -5.28 -8.86
C ILE A 11 -5.07 -6.73 -9.34
N ASP A 12 -6.08 -7.57 -9.13
CA ASP A 12 -6.41 -8.86 -9.80
C ASP A 12 -6.05 -10.26 -9.22
N ALA A 13 -7.11 -11.09 -9.27
CA ALA A 13 -7.30 -12.55 -9.32
C ALA A 13 -6.77 -13.54 -8.26
N TRP A 14 -5.81 -13.21 -7.38
CA TRP A 14 -5.34 -14.18 -6.35
C TRP A 14 -5.70 -13.70 -4.94
N ALA A 15 -7.00 -13.67 -4.65
CA ALA A 15 -7.50 -13.30 -3.32
C ALA A 15 -7.22 -14.42 -2.31
N PHE A 16 -6.53 -14.08 -1.23
CA PHE A 16 -6.48 -14.94 -0.05
C PHE A 16 -7.91 -15.12 0.52
N VAL A 17 -8.18 -16.28 1.11
CA VAL A 17 -9.47 -16.54 1.77
C VAL A 17 -9.64 -15.54 2.92
N ASN A 18 -10.77 -14.82 2.95
CA ASN A 18 -11.11 -13.68 3.85
C ASN A 18 -10.53 -12.30 3.49
N ASN A 19 -10.17 -12.03 2.22
CA ASN A 19 -9.73 -10.69 1.85
C ASN A 19 -10.92 -9.72 1.59
N VAL A 20 -10.69 -8.42 1.78
CA VAL A 20 -11.65 -7.40 1.33
C VAL A 20 -11.68 -7.42 -0.20
N ASP A 21 -12.85 -7.61 -0.79
CA ASP A 21 -13.01 -7.59 -2.24
C ASP A 21 -12.89 -6.15 -2.74
N ILE A 22 -11.69 -5.82 -3.22
CA ILE A 22 -11.37 -4.52 -3.78
C ILE A 22 -11.07 -4.78 -5.25
N SER A 23 -12.10 -4.59 -6.09
CA SER A 23 -11.97 -4.66 -7.54
C SER A 23 -10.91 -3.68 -8.04
N VAL A 24 -10.35 -3.94 -9.23
CA VAL A 24 -9.38 -3.08 -9.91
C VAL A 24 -9.77 -1.60 -9.81
N LEU A 25 -8.98 -0.84 -9.04
CA LEU A 25 -9.22 0.58 -8.76
C LEU A 25 -8.82 1.41 -9.98
N LYS A 26 -9.80 1.99 -10.66
CA LYS A 26 -9.66 2.74 -11.92
C LYS A 26 -9.57 4.26 -11.69
N THR A 27 -9.97 4.72 -10.52
CA THR A 27 -9.98 6.15 -10.17
C THR A 27 -9.27 6.41 -8.84
N LEU A 28 -8.86 7.66 -8.61
CA LEU A 28 -8.22 8.05 -7.35
C LEU A 28 -9.23 7.98 -6.20
N GLU A 29 -10.48 8.32 -6.47
CA GLU A 29 -11.61 8.27 -5.54
C GLU A 29 -11.85 6.84 -5.04
N GLU A 30 -11.83 5.86 -5.95
CA GLU A 30 -11.93 4.44 -5.58
C GLU A 30 -10.75 4.03 -4.68
N ARG A 31 -9.53 4.48 -4.98
CA ARG A 31 -8.35 4.19 -4.13
C ARG A 31 -8.47 4.81 -2.75
N LEU A 32 -8.96 6.05 -2.66
CA LEU A 32 -9.21 6.70 -1.39
C LEU A 32 -10.30 5.98 -0.60
N ALA A 33 -11.38 5.54 -1.26
CA ALA A 33 -12.42 4.74 -0.63
C ALA A 33 -11.89 3.40 -0.08
N ALA A 34 -11.03 2.71 -0.84
CA ALA A 34 -10.35 1.50 -0.38
C ALA A 34 -9.42 1.77 0.82
N ALA A 35 -8.65 2.86 0.78
CA ALA A 35 -7.77 3.26 1.88
C ALA A 35 -8.54 3.60 3.17
N GLN A 36 -9.77 4.14 3.06
CA GLN A 36 -10.61 4.39 4.22
C GLN A 36 -10.97 3.10 4.99
N THR A 37 -11.04 1.95 4.32
CA THR A 37 -11.22 0.66 5.00
C THR A 37 -10.03 0.36 5.92
N LEU A 38 -8.80 0.65 5.48
CA LEU A 38 -7.61 0.48 6.32
C LEU A 38 -7.55 1.52 7.45
N VAL A 39 -7.96 2.77 7.21
CA VAL A 39 -7.98 3.82 8.24
C VAL A 39 -8.94 3.46 9.39
N LYS A 40 -10.05 2.78 9.11
CA LYS A 40 -11.02 2.34 10.13
C LYS A 40 -10.43 1.33 11.13
N GLU A 41 -9.37 0.63 10.76
CA GLU A 41 -8.64 -0.30 11.64
C GLU A 41 -7.64 0.40 12.57
N ASP A 42 -7.63 1.74 12.59
CA ASP A 42 -6.79 2.60 13.43
C ASP A 42 -5.29 2.24 13.37
N PRO A 43 -4.66 2.33 12.18
CA PRO A 43 -3.26 1.98 12.02
C PRO A 43 -2.35 2.98 12.76
N LEU A 44 -1.27 2.46 13.36
CA LEU A 44 -0.25 3.25 14.06
C LEU A 44 0.55 4.20 13.14
N CYS A 45 0.31 4.17 11.83
CA CYS A 45 0.99 5.01 10.85
C CYS A 45 0.01 5.71 9.90
N PRO A 46 0.38 6.88 9.36
CA PRO A 46 -0.44 7.56 8.37
C PRO A 46 -0.66 6.70 7.13
N VAL A 47 -1.91 6.61 6.68
CA VAL A 47 -2.27 5.94 5.43
C VAL A 47 -2.20 6.97 4.30
N VAL A 48 -1.42 6.64 3.27
CA VAL A 48 -1.32 7.43 2.03
C VAL A 48 -1.63 6.54 0.84
N VAL A 49 -2.12 7.14 -0.23
CA VAL A 49 -2.49 6.46 -1.48
C VAL A 49 -1.52 6.88 -2.57
N ASP A 50 -1.03 5.90 -3.33
CA ASP A 50 -0.17 6.16 -4.48
C ASP A 50 -0.97 6.75 -5.65
N GLU A 51 -0.30 7.50 -6.51
CA GLU A 51 -0.88 8.01 -7.74
C GLU A 51 -1.41 6.88 -8.63
N MET A 52 -2.36 7.19 -9.52
CA MET A 52 -2.91 6.21 -10.48
C MET A 52 -1.83 5.55 -11.35
N THR A 53 -0.69 6.22 -11.54
CA THR A 53 0.50 5.72 -12.26
C THR A 53 1.29 4.66 -11.51
N ASN A 54 0.97 4.39 -10.23
CA ASN A 54 1.69 3.48 -9.35
C ASN A 54 3.19 3.81 -9.24
N ILE A 55 3.56 5.10 -9.31
CA ILE A 55 4.96 5.53 -9.37
C ILE A 55 5.74 5.15 -8.11
N THR A 56 5.13 5.26 -6.93
CA THR A 56 5.78 4.93 -5.66
C THR A 56 5.94 3.42 -5.55
N ALA A 57 4.89 2.66 -5.85
CA ALA A 57 4.93 1.21 -5.85
C ALA A 57 5.98 0.66 -6.83
N SER A 58 6.13 1.29 -8.00
CA SER A 58 7.13 0.92 -9.00
C SER A 58 8.56 1.25 -8.55
N LYS A 59 8.81 2.46 -8.03
CA LYS A 59 10.14 2.88 -7.55
C LYS A 59 10.65 2.03 -6.39
N TYR A 60 9.74 1.64 -5.51
CA TYR A 60 10.04 0.79 -4.35
C TYR A 60 9.75 -0.68 -4.61
N GLY A 61 9.43 -1.13 -5.84
CA GLY A 61 9.10 -2.53 -6.13
C GLY A 61 8.17 -3.18 -5.09
N ALA A 62 7.13 -2.46 -4.67
CA ALA A 62 6.35 -2.77 -3.47
C ALA A 62 5.10 -3.61 -3.75
N LEU A 63 5.07 -4.31 -4.88
CA LEU A 63 3.99 -5.23 -5.25
C LEU A 63 4.43 -6.68 -5.00
N PRO A 64 3.57 -7.56 -4.45
CA PRO A 64 2.19 -7.29 -4.00
C PRO A 64 2.12 -6.51 -2.69
N GLU A 65 3.02 -6.77 -1.75
CA GLU A 65 3.19 -5.98 -0.52
C GLU A 65 4.68 -5.92 -0.12
N ARG A 66 5.09 -4.80 0.49
CA ARG A 66 6.46 -4.64 0.99
C ARG A 66 6.52 -3.66 2.15
N LEU A 67 7.36 -3.98 3.14
CA LEU A 67 7.63 -3.11 4.28
C LEU A 67 9.02 -2.47 4.16
N TYR A 68 9.07 -1.17 4.44
CA TYR A 68 10.30 -0.38 4.42
C TYR A 68 10.53 0.33 5.76
N VAL A 69 11.79 0.31 6.20
CA VAL A 69 12.27 1.21 7.26
C VAL A 69 13.12 2.28 6.59
N ILE A 70 12.64 3.53 6.61
CA ILE A 70 13.34 4.67 6.02
C ILE A 70 13.82 5.60 7.14
N GLN A 71 15.10 5.96 7.10
CA GLN A 71 15.71 6.91 8.03
C GLN A 71 16.59 7.89 7.26
N SER A 72 16.35 9.18 7.46
CA SER A 72 17.08 10.26 6.79
C SER A 72 17.13 10.12 5.26
N GLY A 73 16.03 9.67 4.65
CA GLY A 73 15.91 9.46 3.20
C GLY A 73 16.56 8.18 2.67
N ASN A 74 17.18 7.36 3.52
CA ASN A 74 17.82 6.11 3.13
C ASN A 74 16.97 4.91 3.57
N VAL A 75 16.92 3.87 2.74
CA VAL A 75 16.28 2.60 3.08
C VAL A 75 17.24 1.78 3.95
N PHE A 76 16.87 1.54 5.20
CA PHE A 76 17.65 0.74 6.15
C PHE A 76 17.25 -0.74 6.10
N TYR A 77 15.97 -1.02 5.89
CA TYR A 77 15.44 -2.39 5.78
C TYR A 77 14.36 -2.49 4.72
N GLN A 78 14.36 -3.62 4.02
CA GLN A 78 13.32 -4.04 3.08
C GLN A 78 12.90 -5.46 3.44
N VAL A 79 11.59 -5.69 3.58
CA VAL A 79 11.02 -7.01 3.87
C VAL A 79 9.92 -7.30 2.86
N SER A 80 10.07 -8.41 2.14
CA SER A 80 9.00 -9.01 1.34
C SER A 80 8.13 -9.87 2.25
N ILE A 81 6.82 -9.65 2.22
CA ILE A 81 5.82 -10.41 2.97
C ILE A 81 5.09 -11.33 1.99
#